data_AF-A0A060HRA6-F1
#
_entry.id   AF-A0A060HRA6-F1
#
_cell.length_a   1.000
_cell.length_b   1.000
_cell.length_c   1.000
_cell.angle_alpha   90.00
_cell.angle_beta   90.00
_cell.angle_gamma   90.00
#
_symmetry.space_group_name_H-M   'P 1'
#
loop_
_entity.id
_entity.type
_entity.pdbx_description
1 polymer ?
#
loop_
_entity_poly.entity_id
_entity_poly.type
_entity_poly.pdbx_seq_one_letter_code
_entity_poly.pdbx_strand_id
1 'polypeptide(L)'
;MVVRDDDAGTNNIGNRIKRLLSSSSSSSPQPAKIRNRLIFVLVAATLVASIPVILVVGISQKPGPAVPTTTTTTTTTTTRNSSPSKDRFGITELYPTSASGMEWSSKWDNGAARTIVNDVDPEDDWFETKHGDGTYTIDGAGTLTASGDYVRMYVHDPANEREWSENLEITLYVKRISETQIVDYSGMQVFARTNHGTNGNEEVNLCDDRGYGGLVNINGQWSFEKETAHHLDNGYVDVASQRPSGELPLNTWVGFKYVLRNMDDNTKVKLELYRDMTGGLNGGSWQKITEFIDNGNNFGAGYGACRPGVDPALPLIHSFIDDSSESKKPMLSVYVRHEYGTMAYSGFDIREIDPLS
;
A
#
# COMPACT_ATOMS: atom_id res chain seq x y z
N MET A 1 13.78 30.16 51.48
CA MET A 1 13.87 28.83 52.13
C MET A 1 12.52 28.18 51.94
N VAL A 2 12.47 27.08 51.16
CA VAL A 2 11.33 26.15 50.96
C VAL A 2 10.14 26.74 50.19
N VAL A 3 9.50 26.13 49.19
CA VAL A 3 9.67 24.95 48.32
C VAL A 3 8.85 25.29 47.04
N ARG A 4 9.30 24.86 45.86
CA ARG A 4 8.49 24.87 44.63
C ARG A 4 7.82 23.50 44.53
N ASP A 5 6.51 23.48 44.34
CA ASP A 5 5.75 22.27 44.02
C ASP A 5 5.97 21.91 42.55
N ASP A 6 6.52 20.72 42.34
CA ASP A 6 6.23 19.88 41.19
C ASP A 6 4.83 19.31 41.38
N ASP A 7 4.03 19.18 40.32
CA ASP A 7 3.05 18.10 40.32
C ASP A 7 2.78 17.53 38.92
N ALA A 8 2.86 16.21 38.89
CA ALA A 8 2.85 15.32 37.76
C ALA A 8 1.43 15.01 37.24
N GLY A 9 1.41 14.46 36.03
CA GLY A 9 0.21 14.12 35.27
C GLY A 9 -0.73 13.11 35.93
N THR A 10 -1.98 13.12 35.43
CA THR A 10 -2.94 12.05 35.63
C THR A 10 -3.61 11.70 34.29
N ASN A 11 -3.27 10.50 33.81
CA ASN A 11 -3.87 9.81 32.67
C ASN A 11 -5.30 9.41 33.01
N ASN A 12 -6.26 9.79 32.16
CA ASN A 12 -7.68 9.56 32.41
C ASN A 12 -8.19 8.35 31.61
N ILE A 13 -7.92 7.14 32.15
CA ILE A 13 -8.40 5.83 31.66
C ILE A 13 -9.94 5.66 31.87
N GLY A 14 -10.62 6.63 32.49
CA GLY A 14 -12.02 6.51 32.91
C GLY A 14 -13.11 6.69 31.84
N ASN A 15 -12.80 7.12 30.62
CA ASN A 15 -13.84 7.53 29.65
C ASN A 15 -14.14 6.54 28.49
N ARG A 16 -13.41 5.43 28.35
CA ARG A 16 -13.65 4.48 27.24
C ARG A 16 -14.67 3.36 27.53
N ILE A 17 -15.09 3.15 28.79
CA ILE A 17 -16.03 2.05 29.15
C ILE A 17 -17.51 2.42 28.92
N LYS A 18 -17.86 3.70 28.71
CA LYS A 18 -19.27 4.11 28.50
C LYS A 18 -19.80 3.95 27.08
N ARG A 19 -18.98 3.56 26.10
CA ARG A 19 -19.39 3.50 24.68
C ARG A 19 -19.76 2.09 24.17
N LEU A 20 -19.74 1.07 25.05
CA LEU A 20 -20.00 -0.34 24.72
C LEU A 20 -21.41 -0.85 25.06
N LEU A 21 -22.36 0.02 25.46
CA LEU A 21 -23.70 -0.42 25.89
C LEU A 21 -24.88 0.26 25.18
N SER A 22 -24.70 0.88 24.01
CA SER A 22 -25.80 1.60 23.34
C SER A 22 -25.94 1.42 21.83
N SER A 23 -25.76 0.20 21.31
CA SER A 23 -26.13 -0.11 19.92
C SER A 23 -26.86 -1.46 19.80
N SER A 24 -28.04 -1.54 20.43
CA SER A 24 -29.05 -2.54 20.08
C SER A 24 -30.37 -1.84 19.74
N SER A 25 -30.55 -1.48 18.47
CA SER A 25 -31.89 -1.44 17.88
C SER A 25 -31.79 -1.57 16.36
N SER A 26 -32.23 -2.72 15.89
CA SER A 26 -32.49 -3.07 14.51
C SER A 26 -33.60 -2.19 13.91
N SER A 27 -33.37 -1.60 12.75
CA SER A 27 -34.45 -1.28 11.82
C SER A 27 -34.02 -1.60 10.39
N SER A 28 -34.72 -2.56 9.80
CA SER A 28 -34.58 -3.02 8.42
C SER A 28 -35.19 -2.00 7.45
N PRO A 29 -34.55 -1.68 6.32
CA PRO A 29 -35.23 -0.99 5.22
C PRO A 29 -35.78 -1.99 4.21
N GLN A 30 -37.10 -1.93 4.01
CA GLN A 30 -37.83 -2.58 2.90
C GLN A 30 -37.39 -2.04 1.52
N PRO A 31 -37.40 -2.86 0.46
CA PRO A 31 -36.96 -2.43 -0.87
C PRO A 31 -38.03 -1.64 -1.62
N ALA A 32 -37.63 -0.49 -2.18
CA ALA A 32 -38.46 0.34 -3.04
C ALA A 32 -38.67 -0.31 -4.42
N LYS A 33 -39.93 -0.37 -4.86
CA LYS A 33 -40.36 -0.85 -6.18
C LYS A 33 -39.84 0.06 -7.30
N ILE A 34 -38.91 -0.43 -8.11
CA ILE A 34 -38.50 0.22 -9.36
C ILE A 34 -39.47 -0.21 -10.47
N ARG A 35 -40.14 0.78 -11.08
CA ARG A 35 -41.00 0.61 -12.25
C ARG A 35 -40.13 0.56 -13.52
N ASN A 36 -40.07 -0.61 -14.16
CA ASN A 36 -39.50 -0.78 -15.49
C ASN A 36 -40.30 0.03 -16.52
N ARG A 37 -39.65 0.99 -17.19
CA ARG A 37 -40.10 1.52 -18.48
C ARG A 37 -39.30 0.86 -19.58
N LEU A 38 -39.96 -0.03 -20.33
CA LEU A 38 -39.50 -0.54 -21.62
C LEU A 38 -39.35 0.63 -22.61
N ILE A 39 -38.17 0.80 -23.18
CA ILE A 39 -37.98 1.56 -24.42
C ILE A 39 -37.45 0.56 -25.45
N PHE A 40 -38.28 0.26 -26.45
CA PHE A 40 -37.89 -0.44 -27.66
C PHE A 40 -37.06 0.52 -28.54
N VAL A 41 -35.83 0.14 -28.86
CA VAL A 41 -35.08 0.74 -29.98
C VAL A 41 -34.83 -0.35 -31.00
N LEU A 42 -35.54 -0.28 -32.13
CA LEU A 42 -35.22 -0.99 -33.35
C LEU A 42 -33.93 -0.38 -33.94
N VAL A 43 -32.91 -1.20 -34.17
CA VAL A 43 -31.80 -0.85 -35.08
C VAL A 43 -31.84 -1.81 -36.25
N ALA A 44 -32.15 -1.26 -37.43
CA ALA A 44 -32.13 -1.96 -38.70
C ALA A 44 -30.69 -2.15 -39.16
N ALA A 45 -30.31 -3.38 -39.47
CA ALA A 45 -29.04 -3.72 -40.11
C ALA A 45 -29.18 -3.61 -41.63
N THR A 46 -28.45 -2.68 -42.25
CA THR A 46 -28.24 -2.65 -43.71
C THR A 46 -26.88 -3.23 -44.04
N LEU A 47 -26.91 -4.38 -44.71
CA LEU A 47 -25.77 -5.07 -45.31
C LEU A 47 -25.46 -4.42 -46.65
N VAL A 48 -24.25 -3.87 -46.84
CA VAL A 48 -23.74 -3.49 -48.17
C VAL A 48 -22.44 -4.24 -48.40
N ALA A 49 -22.50 -5.18 -49.33
CA ALA A 49 -21.34 -5.88 -49.87
C ALA A 49 -20.79 -5.08 -51.07
N SER A 50 -19.50 -4.78 -51.06
CA SER A 50 -18.77 -4.24 -52.21
C SER A 50 -17.53 -5.09 -52.47
N ILE A 51 -17.50 -5.69 -53.66
CA ILE A 51 -16.43 -6.54 -54.22
C ILE A 51 -15.44 -5.65 -54.98
N PRO A 52 -14.12 -5.94 -54.98
CA PRO A 52 -13.10 -5.03 -55.50
C PRO A 52 -12.98 -5.07 -57.03
N VAL A 53 -12.72 -3.89 -57.62
CA VAL A 53 -12.26 -3.76 -59.00
C VAL A 53 -10.74 -3.56 -58.96
N ILE A 54 -9.98 -4.55 -59.43
CA ILE A 54 -8.54 -4.45 -59.64
C ILE A 54 -8.32 -3.88 -61.04
N LEU A 55 -7.80 -2.65 -61.12
CA LEU A 55 -7.33 -2.05 -62.36
C LEU A 55 -5.79 -2.17 -62.40
N VAL A 56 -5.28 -3.01 -63.29
CA VAL A 56 -3.84 -3.10 -63.57
C VAL A 56 -3.51 -2.04 -64.63
N VAL A 57 -2.74 -1.03 -64.25
CA VAL A 57 -2.12 -0.08 -65.18
C VAL A 57 -0.60 -0.27 -65.10
N GLY A 58 -0.02 -0.78 -66.18
CA GLY A 58 1.43 -0.89 -66.33
C GLY A 58 2.03 0.48 -66.60
N ILE A 59 2.90 0.93 -65.69
CA ILE A 59 3.74 2.12 -65.89
C ILE A 59 5.18 1.65 -66.03
N SER A 60 5.70 1.78 -67.24
CA SER A 60 7.12 1.61 -67.56
C SER A 60 7.90 2.81 -67.04
N GLN A 61 8.70 2.63 -65.99
CA GLN A 61 9.61 3.65 -65.48
C GLN A 61 11.04 3.43 -65.97
N LYS A 62 11.57 4.51 -66.56
CA LYS A 62 12.93 4.69 -67.08
C LYS A 62 13.95 4.69 -65.92
N PRO A 63 15.17 4.14 -66.08
CA PRO A 63 16.16 4.12 -65.00
C PRO A 63 16.72 5.52 -64.74
N GLY A 64 16.65 5.95 -63.48
CA GLY A 64 17.35 7.13 -62.94
C GLY A 64 18.73 6.78 -62.36
N PRO A 65 19.59 7.79 -62.12
CA PRO A 65 21.00 7.60 -61.81
C PRO A 65 21.26 7.10 -60.38
N ALA A 66 22.42 6.47 -60.20
CA ALA A 66 22.87 5.78 -58.99
C ALA A 66 22.96 6.69 -57.74
N VAL A 67 22.47 6.16 -56.61
CA VAL A 67 22.54 6.75 -55.26
C VAL A 67 23.78 6.19 -54.52
N PRO A 68 24.49 6.96 -53.68
CA PRO A 68 25.71 6.51 -53.01
C PRO A 68 25.42 5.49 -51.91
N THR A 69 26.28 4.47 -51.84
CA THR A 69 26.30 3.43 -50.80
C THR A 69 26.53 4.05 -49.42
N THR A 70 25.50 4.06 -48.57
CA THR A 70 25.62 4.36 -47.14
C THR A 70 25.81 3.04 -46.41
N THR A 71 26.99 2.81 -45.85
CA THR A 71 27.28 1.64 -45.01
C THR A 71 26.46 1.73 -43.73
N THR A 72 25.42 0.92 -43.62
CA THR A 72 24.63 0.75 -42.39
C THR A 72 25.45 -0.06 -41.39
N THR A 73 26.03 0.60 -40.39
CA THR A 73 26.56 -0.05 -39.21
C THR A 73 25.38 -0.61 -38.42
N THR A 74 25.15 -1.92 -38.51
CA THR A 74 24.17 -2.63 -37.67
C THR A 74 24.70 -2.65 -36.24
N THR A 75 24.26 -1.71 -35.42
CA THR A 75 24.42 -1.79 -33.96
C THR A 75 23.48 -2.88 -33.48
N THR A 76 24.02 -4.08 -33.27
CA THR A 76 23.33 -5.17 -32.59
C THR A 76 23.09 -4.73 -31.15
N THR A 77 21.89 -4.22 -30.85
CA THR A 77 21.45 -3.99 -29.48
C THR A 77 21.22 -5.36 -28.84
N THR A 78 22.27 -5.91 -28.24
CA THR A 78 22.17 -7.08 -27.38
C THR A 78 21.33 -6.69 -26.17
N THR A 79 20.03 -7.03 -26.19
CA THR A 79 19.20 -7.02 -24.99
C THR A 79 19.82 -7.99 -23.99
N ARG A 80 20.64 -7.49 -23.07
CA ARG A 80 20.98 -8.25 -21.87
C ARG A 80 19.67 -8.47 -21.14
N ASN A 81 19.19 -9.72 -21.16
CA ASN A 81 18.31 -10.20 -20.12
C ASN A 81 19.12 -10.14 -18.82
N SER A 82 19.12 -8.99 -18.16
CA SER A 82 19.60 -8.89 -16.78
C SER A 82 18.70 -9.77 -15.94
N SER A 83 19.29 -10.70 -15.20
CA SER A 83 18.57 -11.38 -14.13
C SER A 83 17.88 -10.32 -13.25
N PRO A 84 16.68 -10.60 -12.71
CA PRO A 84 16.02 -9.68 -11.79
C PRO A 84 16.98 -9.31 -10.66
N SER A 85 17.00 -8.02 -10.29
CA SER A 85 17.75 -7.56 -9.12
C SER A 85 17.17 -8.18 -7.85
N LYS A 86 17.99 -8.24 -6.81
CA LYS A 86 17.61 -8.79 -5.51
C LYS A 86 17.96 -7.80 -4.42
N ASP A 87 17.07 -7.66 -3.46
CA ASP A 87 17.32 -6.90 -2.23
C ASP A 87 18.42 -7.56 -1.38
N ARG A 88 18.78 -6.91 -0.27
CA ARG A 88 19.82 -7.42 0.63
C ARG A 88 19.48 -8.77 1.29
N PHE A 89 18.21 -9.16 1.30
CA PHE A 89 17.72 -10.45 1.81
C PHE A 89 17.71 -11.53 0.72
N GLY A 90 18.07 -11.19 -0.52
CA GLY A 90 18.10 -12.09 -1.67
C GLY A 90 16.74 -12.28 -2.34
N ILE A 91 15.77 -11.43 -2.03
CA ILE A 91 14.40 -11.44 -2.55
C ILE A 91 14.35 -10.67 -3.86
N THR A 92 13.63 -11.20 -4.85
CA THR A 92 13.50 -10.58 -6.16
C THR A 92 12.75 -9.24 -6.06
N GLU A 93 13.38 -8.22 -6.62
CA GLU A 93 12.81 -6.91 -6.89
C GLU A 93 11.88 -7.00 -8.11
N LEU A 94 10.62 -6.57 -7.98
CA LEU A 94 9.69 -6.60 -9.13
C LEU A 94 9.92 -5.42 -10.06
N TYR A 95 10.26 -4.28 -9.48
CA TYR A 95 10.62 -3.05 -10.17
C TYR A 95 12.00 -2.57 -9.71
N PRO A 96 12.79 -1.95 -10.61
CA PRO A 96 14.09 -1.40 -10.22
C PRO A 96 13.91 -0.25 -9.22
N THR A 97 14.83 -0.14 -8.26
CA THR A 97 14.97 1.06 -7.43
C THR A 97 15.22 2.27 -8.34
N SER A 98 14.56 3.39 -8.07
CA SER A 98 14.80 4.63 -8.80
C SER A 98 16.25 5.08 -8.64
N ALA A 99 16.82 5.73 -9.66
CA ALA A 99 18.24 6.12 -9.65
C ALA A 99 18.62 7.06 -8.48
N SER A 100 17.66 7.83 -7.96
CA SER A 100 17.80 8.68 -6.78
C SER A 100 16.89 8.22 -5.62
N GLY A 101 16.35 7.01 -5.73
CA GLY A 101 15.43 6.44 -4.77
C GLY A 101 16.14 6.03 -3.48
N MET A 102 15.47 6.26 -2.36
CA MET A 102 15.84 5.71 -1.07
C MET A 102 15.49 4.23 -0.96
N GLU A 103 16.32 3.50 -0.23
CA GLU A 103 16.06 2.11 0.18
C GLU A 103 16.30 2.01 1.68
N TRP A 104 15.36 1.40 2.38
CA TRP A 104 15.48 1.02 3.78
C TRP A 104 15.20 -0.47 3.90
N SER A 105 16.01 -1.16 4.69
CA SER A 105 15.80 -2.55 5.02
C SER A 105 16.02 -2.77 6.51
N SER A 106 15.11 -3.51 7.14
CA SER A 106 15.19 -3.86 8.57
C SER A 106 16.55 -4.41 8.98
N LYS A 107 17.03 -4.05 10.17
CA LYS A 107 18.31 -4.52 10.75
C LYS A 107 18.12 -5.65 11.78
N TRP A 108 17.18 -6.55 11.53
CA TRP A 108 16.81 -7.61 12.47
C TRP A 108 17.78 -8.81 12.47
N ASP A 109 18.65 -8.91 11.47
CA ASP A 109 19.65 -9.96 11.23
C ASP A 109 21.08 -9.53 11.61
N ASN A 110 21.22 -8.52 12.48
CA ASN A 110 22.52 -7.94 12.87
C ASN A 110 23.25 -8.71 13.98
N GLY A 111 22.76 -9.88 14.39
CA GLY A 111 23.29 -10.69 15.49
C GLY A 111 22.92 -10.20 16.89
N ALA A 112 22.19 -9.09 17.03
CA ALA A 112 21.81 -8.51 18.31
C ALA A 112 20.34 -8.79 18.64
N ALA A 113 20.08 -9.82 19.43
CA ALA A 113 18.74 -10.08 19.96
C ALA A 113 18.33 -8.96 20.93
N ARG A 114 17.09 -8.46 20.80
CA ARG A 114 16.58 -7.32 21.57
C ARG A 114 15.07 -7.35 21.67
N THR A 115 14.55 -6.62 22.65
CA THR A 115 13.11 -6.40 22.82
C THR A 115 12.84 -4.90 22.83
N ILE A 116 11.82 -4.48 22.08
CA ILE A 116 11.38 -3.10 21.97
C ILE A 116 9.95 -3.07 22.53
N VAL A 117 9.66 -2.06 23.36
CA VAL A 117 8.32 -1.81 23.89
C VAL A 117 8.11 -0.30 23.93
N ASN A 118 7.23 0.21 23.08
CA ASN A 118 6.92 1.64 22.99
C ASN A 118 8.16 2.54 22.84
N ASP A 119 9.09 2.15 21.95
CA ASP A 119 10.35 2.88 21.76
C ASP A 119 10.84 2.78 20.30
N VAL A 120 11.89 3.53 19.97
CA VAL A 120 12.69 3.35 18.75
C VAL A 120 13.55 2.09 18.89
N ASP A 121 13.80 1.38 17.79
CA ASP A 121 14.80 0.32 17.79
C ASP A 121 16.19 0.91 18.06
N PRO A 122 16.91 0.48 19.13
CA PRO A 122 18.24 1.00 19.44
C PRO A 122 19.29 0.72 18.34
N GLU A 123 19.01 -0.21 17.42
CA GLU A 123 19.89 -0.56 16.30
C GLU A 123 19.41 0.05 14.96
N ASP A 124 18.23 0.69 14.94
CA ASP A 124 17.63 1.27 13.73
C ASP A 124 16.77 2.48 14.07
N ASP A 125 17.34 3.68 13.96
CA ASP A 125 16.68 4.94 14.31
C ASP A 125 15.44 5.24 13.47
N TRP A 126 15.35 4.69 12.26
CA TRP A 126 14.19 4.81 11.37
C TRP A 126 13.01 3.93 11.77
N PHE A 127 13.24 2.87 12.55
CA PHE A 127 12.21 1.90 12.92
C PHE A 127 11.78 2.11 14.36
N GLU A 128 10.48 2.32 14.57
CA GLU A 128 9.95 2.54 15.91
C GLU A 128 8.60 1.88 16.13
N THR A 129 8.27 1.69 17.42
CA THR A 129 7.08 0.98 17.88
C THR A 129 6.38 1.73 19.00
N LYS A 130 6.42 3.08 18.98
CA LYS A 130 5.91 3.92 20.07
C LYS A 130 4.39 4.00 20.14
N HIS A 131 3.70 3.34 19.22
CA HIS A 131 2.24 3.39 19.11
C HIS A 131 1.63 2.02 19.37
N GLY A 132 0.41 2.03 19.93
CA GLY A 132 -0.30 0.81 20.28
C GLY A 132 0.15 0.22 21.62
N ASP A 133 0.00 -1.10 21.74
CA ASP A 133 0.31 -1.85 22.97
C ASP A 133 1.17 -3.11 22.72
N GLY A 134 1.77 -3.19 21.54
CA GLY A 134 2.59 -4.33 21.13
C GLY A 134 3.88 -4.50 21.94
N THR A 135 4.33 -5.74 22.03
CA THR A 135 5.69 -6.12 22.44
C THR A 135 6.41 -6.77 21.27
N TYR A 136 7.65 -6.37 21.03
CA TYR A 136 8.42 -6.72 19.84
C TYR A 136 9.73 -7.38 20.26
N THR A 137 9.97 -8.61 19.83
CA THR A 137 11.22 -9.33 20.09
C THR A 137 11.92 -9.63 18.78
N ILE A 138 13.14 -9.11 18.63
CA ILE A 138 14.03 -9.38 17.50
C ILE A 138 15.05 -10.42 17.95
N ASP A 139 15.20 -11.49 17.16
CA ASP A 139 16.10 -12.60 17.50
C ASP A 139 17.58 -12.36 17.12
N GLY A 140 17.87 -11.28 16.39
CA GLY A 140 19.19 -10.97 15.83
C GLY A 140 19.55 -11.84 14.62
N ALA A 141 18.70 -12.77 14.22
CA ALA A 141 18.87 -13.67 13.07
C ALA A 141 17.93 -13.31 11.90
N GLY A 142 17.20 -12.20 12.00
CA GLY A 142 16.35 -11.67 10.92
C GLY A 142 14.85 -11.78 11.18
N THR A 143 14.44 -12.27 12.35
CA THR A 143 13.01 -12.39 12.71
C THR A 143 12.65 -11.41 13.80
N LEU A 144 11.62 -10.59 13.54
CA LEU A 144 10.89 -9.84 14.56
C LEU A 144 9.60 -10.60 14.88
N THR A 145 9.33 -10.88 16.15
CA THR A 145 8.04 -11.39 16.62
C THR A 145 7.31 -10.29 17.37
N ALA A 146 6.11 -9.94 16.93
CA ALA A 146 5.28 -8.92 17.57
C ALA A 146 3.99 -9.53 18.13
N SER A 147 3.65 -9.17 19.36
CA SER A 147 2.44 -9.62 20.06
C SER A 147 1.70 -8.46 20.71
N GLY A 148 0.38 -8.42 20.59
CA GLY A 148 -0.44 -7.39 21.21
C GLY A 148 -1.86 -7.37 20.63
N ASP A 149 -2.71 -6.54 21.22
CA ASP A 149 -4.04 -6.28 20.66
C ASP A 149 -3.97 -5.21 19.59
N TYR A 150 -3.06 -4.24 19.72
CA TYR A 150 -2.77 -3.16 18.76
C TYR A 150 -1.26 -3.07 18.49
N VAL A 151 -0.78 -3.84 17.51
CA VAL A 151 0.64 -3.83 17.10
C VAL A 151 0.85 -2.77 16.01
N ARG A 152 1.88 -1.93 16.16
CA ARG A 152 2.24 -0.87 15.23
C ARG A 152 3.76 -0.75 15.07
N MET A 153 4.23 -0.81 13.82
CA MET A 153 5.64 -0.71 13.46
C MET A 153 5.78 0.36 12.37
N TYR A 154 6.48 1.45 12.66
CA TYR A 154 6.65 2.55 11.73
C TYR A 154 8.07 2.61 11.20
N VAL A 155 8.20 3.01 9.93
CA VAL A 155 9.46 3.35 9.29
C VAL A 155 9.36 4.78 8.75
N HIS A 156 10.13 5.68 9.34
CA HIS A 156 10.17 7.08 8.94
C HIS A 156 11.52 7.72 9.26
N ASP A 157 11.79 8.87 8.66
CA ASP A 157 12.95 9.68 9.02
C ASP A 157 12.86 10.12 10.50
N PRO A 158 13.88 9.85 11.34
CA PRO A 158 13.87 10.23 12.76
C PRO A 158 13.67 11.73 12.99
N ALA A 159 14.10 12.57 12.04
CA ALA A 159 13.94 14.02 12.12
C ALA A 159 12.57 14.51 11.61
N ASN A 160 11.76 13.63 11.01
CA ASN A 160 10.52 13.96 10.30
C ASN A 160 10.73 15.05 9.21
N GLU A 161 11.92 15.06 8.61
CA GLU A 161 12.28 16.02 7.57
C GLU A 161 12.05 15.45 6.18
N ARG A 162 12.42 14.18 5.99
CA ARG A 162 12.36 13.44 4.73
C ARG A 162 11.09 12.60 4.63
N GLU A 163 10.30 12.88 3.60
CA GLU A 163 9.20 12.01 3.18
C GLU A 163 9.69 10.83 2.35
N TRP A 164 8.92 9.75 2.38
CA TRP A 164 8.97 8.72 1.35
C TRP A 164 8.49 9.28 0.02
N SER A 165 9.08 8.82 -1.07
CA SER A 165 8.51 9.12 -2.39
C SER A 165 7.09 8.55 -2.54
N GLU A 166 6.35 9.08 -3.50
CA GLU A 166 5.01 8.60 -3.83
C GLU A 166 5.04 7.16 -4.39
N ASN A 167 6.18 6.67 -4.86
CA ASN A 167 6.29 5.43 -5.62
C ASN A 167 7.11 4.40 -4.83
N LEU A 168 6.45 3.38 -4.29
CA LEU A 168 7.10 2.43 -3.38
C LEU A 168 6.87 0.99 -3.83
N GLU A 169 7.90 0.17 -3.64
CA GLU A 169 7.80 -1.28 -3.50
C GLU A 169 8.15 -1.64 -2.06
N ILE A 170 7.18 -2.21 -1.34
CA ILE A 170 7.30 -2.61 0.06
C ILE A 170 7.24 -4.13 0.14
N THR A 171 8.21 -4.75 0.79
CA THR A 171 8.37 -6.21 0.89
C THR A 171 8.37 -6.61 2.34
N LEU A 172 7.58 -7.62 2.72
CA LEU A 172 7.67 -8.29 4.00
C LEU A 172 7.37 -9.77 3.84
N TYR A 173 7.93 -10.60 4.72
CA TYR A 173 7.40 -11.93 5.00
C TYR A 173 6.69 -11.89 6.33
N VAL A 174 5.48 -12.44 6.37
CA VAL A 174 4.68 -12.57 7.58
C VAL A 174 4.41 -14.03 7.88
N LYS A 175 4.39 -14.36 9.17
CA LYS A 175 3.97 -15.66 9.69
C LYS A 175 2.96 -15.44 10.81
N ARG A 176 1.73 -15.86 10.55
CA ARG A 176 0.64 -15.94 11.54
C ARG A 176 1.01 -17.01 12.59
N ILE A 177 1.02 -16.67 13.88
CA ILE A 177 1.40 -17.58 14.96
C ILE A 177 0.21 -17.95 15.84
N SER A 178 -0.50 -16.95 16.35
CA SER A 178 -1.67 -17.14 17.22
C SER A 178 -2.52 -15.89 17.31
N GLU A 179 -3.79 -16.04 17.66
CA GLU A 179 -4.73 -14.94 17.88
C GLU A 179 -5.19 -14.90 19.34
N THR A 180 -5.30 -13.69 19.91
CA THR A 180 -6.05 -13.46 21.16
C THR A 180 -7.55 -13.35 20.88
N GLN A 181 -7.91 -12.90 19.67
CA GLN A 181 -9.27 -12.82 19.17
C GLN A 181 -9.31 -13.07 17.66
N ILE A 182 -10.29 -13.86 17.20
CA ILE A 182 -10.50 -14.10 15.77
C ILE A 182 -11.50 -13.07 15.24
N VAL A 183 -11.01 -12.09 14.49
CA VAL A 183 -11.81 -11.11 13.73
C VAL A 183 -11.37 -11.08 12.28
N ASP A 184 -12.32 -10.96 11.36
CA ASP A 184 -12.08 -11.08 9.91
C ASP A 184 -11.15 -10.01 9.33
N TYR A 185 -10.99 -8.89 10.02
CA TYR A 185 -10.10 -7.79 9.65
C TYR A 185 -8.73 -7.85 10.35
N SER A 186 -8.52 -8.80 11.28
CA SER A 186 -7.19 -9.05 11.86
C SER A 186 -6.30 -9.65 10.78
N GLY A 187 -5.01 -9.31 10.79
CA GLY A 187 -4.09 -9.56 9.69
C GLY A 187 -2.94 -8.59 9.69
N MET A 188 -1.97 -8.82 8.80
CA MET A 188 -0.97 -7.80 8.52
C MET A 188 -1.56 -6.78 7.55
N GLN A 189 -1.42 -5.51 7.90
CA GLN A 189 -1.80 -4.38 7.06
C GLN A 189 -0.60 -3.44 6.95
N VAL A 190 -0.29 -2.99 5.74
CA VAL A 190 0.84 -2.11 5.45
C VAL A 190 0.32 -0.84 4.82
N PHE A 191 0.57 0.30 5.44
CA PHE A 191 0.14 1.61 4.97
C PHE A 191 1.31 2.46 4.51
N ALA A 192 1.07 3.25 3.47
CA ALA A 192 2.00 4.22 2.92
C ALA A 192 1.26 5.49 2.47
N ARG A 193 2.04 6.54 2.16
CA ARG A 193 1.54 7.90 1.86
C ARG A 193 0.65 8.45 2.98
N THR A 194 1.16 8.33 4.21
CA THR A 194 0.47 8.69 5.43
C THR A 194 1.48 9.29 6.42
N ASN A 195 0.95 10.04 7.37
CA ASN A 195 1.66 10.50 8.55
C ASN A 195 1.07 9.96 9.85
N HIS A 196 0.21 8.93 9.78
CA HIS A 196 -0.30 8.26 10.95
C HIS A 196 0.86 7.96 11.92
N GLY A 197 0.69 8.32 13.19
CA GLY A 197 1.67 8.17 14.26
C GLY A 197 2.84 9.16 14.21
N THR A 198 3.03 9.88 13.12
CA THR A 198 4.34 10.47 12.80
C THR A 198 4.38 11.99 13.01
N ASN A 199 3.26 12.70 12.82
CA ASN A 199 3.31 14.16 12.70
C ASN A 199 2.43 14.98 13.67
N GLY A 200 2.12 14.44 14.84
CA GLY A 200 1.43 15.18 15.91
C GLY A 200 0.23 14.44 16.46
N ASN A 201 -0.87 15.16 16.70
CA ASN A 201 -2.09 14.57 17.26
C ASN A 201 -3.00 14.05 16.15
N GLU A 202 -3.16 12.74 16.08
CA GLU A 202 -3.99 12.02 15.10
C GLU A 202 -5.50 12.32 15.23
N GLU A 203 -5.96 12.88 16.35
CA GLU A 203 -7.36 13.36 16.49
C GLU A 203 -7.57 14.75 15.86
N VAL A 204 -6.49 15.41 15.44
CA VAL A 204 -6.49 16.76 14.87
C VAL A 204 -5.99 16.77 13.43
N ASN A 205 -4.93 16.02 13.13
CA ASN A 205 -4.24 16.01 11.83
C ASN A 205 -4.85 14.99 10.86
N LEU A 206 -6.17 14.93 10.79
CA LEU A 206 -6.90 13.89 10.05
C LEU A 206 -6.56 13.85 8.56
N CYS A 207 -6.15 14.96 7.95
CA CYS A 207 -5.79 14.97 6.53
C CYS A 207 -4.37 14.46 6.27
N ASP A 208 -3.50 14.49 7.26
CA ASP A 208 -2.16 13.92 7.19
C ASP A 208 -2.16 12.40 7.48
N ASP A 209 -3.14 11.92 8.25
CA ASP A 209 -3.26 10.49 8.58
C ASP A 209 -3.89 9.65 7.45
N ARG A 210 -4.41 10.28 6.40
CA ARG A 210 -4.87 9.56 5.20
C ARG A 210 -3.77 8.65 4.67
N GLY A 211 -4.14 7.53 4.05
CA GLY A 211 -3.15 6.58 3.54
C GLY A 211 -3.74 5.52 2.62
N TYR A 212 -2.85 4.84 1.90
CA TYR A 212 -3.21 3.61 1.20
C TYR A 212 -2.65 2.40 1.93
N GLY A 213 -3.51 1.45 2.21
CA GLY A 213 -3.21 0.17 2.83
C GLY A 213 -3.18 -0.97 1.81
N GLY A 214 -2.20 -1.84 1.94
CA GLY A 214 -2.20 -3.20 1.38
C GLY A 214 -2.41 -4.22 2.50
N LEU A 215 -3.43 -5.07 2.39
CA LEU A 215 -3.87 -5.94 3.47
C LEU A 215 -3.71 -7.41 3.13
N VAL A 216 -3.38 -8.21 4.14
CA VAL A 216 -3.61 -9.65 4.17
C VAL A 216 -4.20 -10.07 5.51
N ASN A 217 -5.49 -10.39 5.52
CA ASN A 217 -6.23 -10.75 6.72
C ASN A 217 -6.00 -12.22 7.10
N ILE A 218 -6.25 -12.58 8.36
CA ILE A 218 -6.14 -13.96 8.85
C ILE A 218 -7.11 -14.91 8.13
N ASN A 219 -8.26 -14.39 7.69
CA ASN A 219 -9.19 -15.13 6.85
C ASN A 219 -8.68 -15.29 5.40
N GLY A 220 -7.51 -14.74 5.08
CA GLY A 220 -6.80 -14.80 3.79
C GLY A 220 -7.38 -13.90 2.70
N GLN A 221 -8.21 -12.91 3.07
CA GLN A 221 -8.54 -11.81 2.18
C GLN A 221 -7.32 -10.93 1.95
N TRP A 222 -7.05 -10.64 0.68
CA TRP A 222 -6.09 -9.65 0.21
C TRP A 222 -6.88 -8.49 -0.41
N SER A 223 -6.67 -7.27 0.06
CA SER A 223 -7.40 -6.09 -0.41
C SER A 223 -6.54 -4.83 -0.29
N PHE A 224 -6.99 -3.76 -0.92
CA PHE A 224 -6.48 -2.43 -0.63
C PHE A 224 -7.46 -1.71 0.29
N GLU A 225 -6.94 -0.97 1.26
CA GLU A 225 -7.71 -0.04 2.09
C GLU A 225 -7.29 1.39 1.73
N LYS A 226 -8.22 2.34 1.78
CA LYS A 226 -7.90 3.77 1.81
C LYS A 226 -8.46 4.34 3.09
N GLU A 227 -7.57 4.93 3.86
CA GLU A 227 -7.91 5.75 5.00
C GLU A 227 -8.16 7.18 4.49
N THR A 228 -9.41 7.62 4.55
CA THR A 228 -9.85 8.94 4.10
C THR A 228 -9.94 9.95 5.24
N ALA A 229 -10.09 9.45 6.48
CA ALA A 229 -10.08 10.23 7.70
C ALA A 229 -9.92 9.31 8.91
N HIS A 230 -8.81 9.44 9.64
CA HIS A 230 -8.60 8.66 10.84
C HIS A 230 -9.74 8.85 11.87
N HIS A 231 -10.04 7.81 12.64
CA HIS A 231 -11.11 7.78 13.67
C HIS A 231 -12.56 8.06 13.24
N LEU A 232 -12.85 8.27 11.95
CA LEU A 232 -14.25 8.32 11.48
C LEU A 232 -14.79 6.92 11.25
N ASP A 233 -16.02 6.65 11.70
CA ASP A 233 -16.71 5.37 11.47
C ASP A 233 -16.81 5.02 9.97
N ASN A 234 -16.86 6.04 9.11
CA ASN A 234 -16.85 5.91 7.64
C ASN A 234 -15.56 6.47 7.01
N GLY A 235 -14.43 6.41 7.74
CA GLY A 235 -13.13 6.93 7.30
C GLY A 235 -12.24 5.91 6.58
N TYR A 236 -12.74 4.70 6.34
CA TYR A 236 -11.98 3.60 5.75
C TYR A 236 -12.81 2.89 4.69
N VAL A 237 -12.18 2.53 3.57
CA VAL A 237 -12.82 1.82 2.47
C VAL A 237 -11.90 0.75 1.91
N ASP A 238 -12.45 -0.44 1.69
CA ASP A 238 -11.75 -1.57 1.05
C ASP A 238 -12.15 -1.74 -0.41
N VAL A 239 -11.19 -2.11 -1.27
CA VAL A 239 -11.43 -2.44 -2.68
C VAL A 239 -10.59 -3.63 -3.17
N ALA A 240 -11.00 -4.18 -4.31
CA ALA A 240 -10.30 -5.23 -5.05
C ALA A 240 -9.97 -6.50 -4.23
N SER A 241 -10.85 -6.85 -3.29
CA SER A 241 -10.68 -8.01 -2.40
C SER A 241 -10.60 -9.33 -3.16
N GLN A 242 -9.60 -10.14 -2.84
CA GLN A 242 -9.39 -11.50 -3.36
C GLN A 242 -9.06 -12.47 -2.23
N ARG A 243 -9.45 -13.75 -2.36
CA ARG A 243 -9.14 -14.80 -1.37
C ARG A 243 -8.52 -16.02 -2.07
N PRO A 244 -7.26 -15.91 -2.54
CA PRO A 244 -6.68 -16.87 -3.48
C PRO A 244 -6.42 -18.27 -2.91
N SER A 245 -6.37 -18.45 -1.58
CA SER A 245 -5.96 -19.73 -0.96
C SER A 245 -6.61 -20.05 0.37
N GLY A 246 -7.84 -19.57 0.60
CA GLY A 246 -8.52 -19.79 1.88
C GLY A 246 -7.99 -18.86 2.96
N GLU A 247 -7.81 -19.36 4.19
CA GLU A 247 -7.22 -18.60 5.31
C GLU A 247 -5.73 -18.35 5.13
N LEU A 248 -5.20 -17.31 5.79
CA LEU A 248 -3.76 -17.14 5.91
C LEU A 248 -3.20 -18.30 6.75
N PRO A 249 -2.26 -19.10 6.21
CA PRO A 249 -1.81 -20.32 6.85
C PRO A 249 -1.05 -20.05 8.15
N LEU A 250 -1.39 -20.82 9.18
CA LEU A 250 -0.71 -20.78 10.47
C LEU A 250 0.73 -21.31 10.34
N ASN A 251 1.66 -20.69 11.07
CA ASN A 251 3.07 -21.11 11.19
C ASN A 251 3.81 -21.26 9.85
N THR A 252 3.34 -20.58 8.81
CA THR A 252 3.92 -20.62 7.47
C THR A 252 4.34 -19.21 7.06
N TRP A 253 5.55 -19.07 6.54
CA TRP A 253 6.00 -17.80 5.97
C TRP A 253 5.26 -17.53 4.67
N VAL A 254 4.63 -16.36 4.58
CA VAL A 254 3.97 -15.84 3.38
C VAL A 254 4.63 -14.53 3.01
N GLY A 255 5.20 -14.47 1.82
CA GLY A 255 5.73 -13.23 1.27
C GLY A 255 4.59 -12.33 0.82
N PHE A 256 4.74 -11.05 1.12
CA PHE A 256 3.83 -9.98 0.80
C PHE A 256 4.63 -8.87 0.12
N LYS A 257 4.19 -8.45 -1.06
CA LYS A 257 4.70 -7.25 -1.71
C LYS A 257 3.56 -6.31 -1.99
N TYR A 258 3.72 -5.06 -1.59
CA TYR A 258 2.79 -3.98 -1.87
C TYR A 258 3.50 -2.93 -2.71
N VAL A 259 2.93 -2.69 -3.89
CA VAL A 259 3.46 -1.69 -4.83
C VAL A 259 2.41 -0.61 -5.01
N LEU A 260 2.82 0.64 -4.84
CA LEU A 260 2.02 1.82 -5.11
C LEU A 260 2.82 2.78 -6.00
N ARG A 261 2.23 3.22 -7.12
CA ARG A 261 2.89 4.11 -8.06
C ARG A 261 1.92 5.13 -8.63
N ASN A 262 2.37 6.36 -8.81
CA ASN A 262 1.72 7.31 -9.67
C ASN A 262 1.73 6.79 -11.12
N MET A 263 0.69 7.15 -11.86
CA MET A 263 0.56 6.88 -13.29
C MET A 263 -0.20 8.02 -13.99
N ASP A 264 -0.21 8.00 -15.32
CA ASP A 264 -0.89 8.99 -16.17
C ASP A 264 -0.54 10.43 -15.77
N ASP A 265 0.75 10.78 -15.85
CA ASP A 265 1.28 12.11 -15.50
C ASP A 265 0.91 12.57 -14.07
N ASN A 266 1.03 11.66 -13.09
CA ASN A 266 0.67 11.91 -11.67
C ASN A 266 -0.79 12.32 -11.47
N THR A 267 -1.72 11.73 -12.22
CA THR A 267 -3.17 11.96 -12.03
C THR A 267 -3.90 10.78 -11.39
N LYS A 268 -3.26 9.61 -11.33
CA LYS A 268 -3.83 8.38 -10.78
C LYS A 268 -2.77 7.60 -10.00
N VAL A 269 -3.24 6.67 -9.17
CA VAL A 269 -2.37 5.77 -8.40
C VAL A 269 -2.70 4.32 -8.73
N LYS A 270 -1.70 3.57 -9.18
CA LYS A 270 -1.76 2.11 -9.35
C LYS A 270 -1.32 1.44 -8.06
N LEU A 271 -2.15 0.53 -7.56
CA LEU A 271 -1.88 -0.32 -6.41
C LEU A 271 -1.81 -1.78 -6.85
N GLU A 272 -0.85 -2.54 -6.33
CA GLU A 272 -0.66 -3.97 -6.65
C GLU A 272 -0.25 -4.75 -5.41
N LEU A 273 -0.84 -5.94 -5.22
CA LEU A 273 -0.42 -6.89 -4.19
C LEU A 273 0.12 -8.16 -4.82
N TYR A 274 1.24 -8.63 -4.28
CA TYR A 274 1.89 -9.86 -4.69
C TYR A 274 2.11 -10.78 -3.49
N ARG A 275 2.08 -12.07 -3.75
CA ARG A 275 2.29 -13.12 -2.76
C ARG A 275 3.39 -14.07 -3.18
N ASP A 276 4.23 -14.44 -2.23
CA ASP A 276 5.13 -15.59 -2.33
C ASP A 276 4.74 -16.65 -1.29
N MET A 277 4.76 -17.92 -1.69
CA MET A 277 4.51 -19.07 -0.80
C MET A 277 5.75 -19.96 -0.61
N THR A 278 6.91 -19.53 -1.12
CA THR A 278 8.16 -20.30 -1.07
C THR A 278 9.05 -19.91 0.10
N GLY A 279 8.69 -18.87 0.84
CA GLY A 279 9.51 -18.32 1.93
C GLY A 279 10.75 -17.61 1.42
N GLY A 280 10.67 -16.99 0.23
CA GLY A 280 11.79 -16.27 -0.38
C GLY A 280 12.84 -17.15 -1.06
N LEU A 281 12.59 -18.45 -1.19
CA LEU A 281 13.53 -19.36 -1.83
C LEU A 281 13.85 -18.88 -3.26
N ASN A 282 15.14 -18.75 -3.57
CA ASN A 282 15.66 -18.25 -4.84
C ASN A 282 15.20 -16.83 -5.24
N GLY A 283 14.67 -16.03 -4.32
CA GLY A 283 14.11 -14.71 -4.62
C GLY A 283 12.59 -14.63 -4.46
N GLY A 284 11.93 -15.76 -4.18
CA GLY A 284 10.49 -15.89 -4.13
C GLY A 284 9.87 -16.18 -5.50
N SER A 285 8.68 -16.77 -5.48
CA SER A 285 7.82 -17.03 -6.65
C SER A 285 6.61 -16.11 -6.58
N TRP A 286 6.84 -14.83 -6.87
CA TRP A 286 5.85 -13.77 -6.72
C TRP A 286 4.69 -13.91 -7.68
N GLN A 287 3.48 -14.07 -7.13
CA GLN A 287 2.22 -14.06 -7.87
C GLN A 287 1.45 -12.78 -7.56
N LYS A 288 1.08 -12.02 -8.60
CA LYS A 288 0.14 -10.91 -8.44
C LYS A 288 -1.21 -11.46 -7.99
N ILE A 289 -1.71 -10.99 -6.85
CA ILE A 289 -3.00 -11.39 -6.29
C ILE A 289 -4.12 -10.47 -6.76
N THR A 290 -3.90 -9.17 -6.66
CA THR A 290 -4.88 -8.16 -7.05
C THR A 290 -4.20 -6.84 -7.41
N GLU A 291 -4.93 -5.99 -8.12
CA GLU A 291 -4.51 -4.65 -8.48
C GLU A 291 -5.71 -3.70 -8.57
N PHE A 292 -5.46 -2.41 -8.37
CA PHE A 292 -6.48 -1.38 -8.40
C PHE A 292 -5.89 -0.06 -8.92
N ILE A 293 -6.71 0.78 -9.55
CA ILE A 293 -6.32 2.13 -9.97
C ILE A 293 -7.24 3.13 -9.27
N ASP A 294 -6.69 3.94 -8.37
CA ASP A 294 -7.39 5.12 -7.86
C ASP A 294 -7.35 6.22 -8.93
N ASN A 295 -8.53 6.60 -9.40
CA ASN A 295 -8.71 7.61 -10.45
C ASN A 295 -9.35 8.90 -9.93
N GLY A 296 -9.43 9.06 -8.62
CA GLY A 296 -10.00 10.23 -7.96
C GLY A 296 -11.51 10.26 -7.86
N ASN A 297 -12.20 9.23 -8.37
CA ASN A 297 -13.66 9.16 -8.37
C ASN A 297 -14.21 7.82 -7.87
N ASN A 298 -13.34 6.84 -7.59
CA ASN A 298 -13.72 5.47 -7.26
C ASN A 298 -13.32 5.03 -5.85
N PHE A 299 -12.21 5.51 -5.30
CA PHE A 299 -11.70 5.04 -4.02
C PHE A 299 -11.83 6.12 -2.94
N GLY A 300 -12.77 5.94 -2.02
CA GLY A 300 -13.15 6.96 -1.02
C GLY A 300 -14.36 7.81 -1.43
N ALA A 301 -14.92 7.59 -2.63
CA ALA A 301 -16.14 8.26 -3.08
C ALA A 301 -17.32 7.93 -2.14
N GLY A 302 -17.89 8.95 -1.51
CA GLY A 302 -18.99 8.80 -0.55
C GLY A 302 -18.57 8.48 0.89
N TYR A 303 -17.26 8.46 1.19
CA TYR A 303 -16.72 8.22 2.52
C TYR A 303 -16.48 9.53 3.30
N GLY A 304 -16.10 9.42 4.56
CA GLY A 304 -15.83 10.55 5.46
C GLY A 304 -14.60 11.32 5.01
N ALA A 305 -14.74 12.63 4.89
CA ALA A 305 -13.62 13.53 4.60
C ALA A 305 -12.86 13.87 5.88
N CYS A 306 -11.53 13.99 5.78
CA CYS A 306 -10.68 14.41 6.90
C CYS A 306 -11.05 15.80 7.44
N ARG A 307 -11.61 16.68 6.58
CA ARG A 307 -12.22 17.95 6.98
C ARG A 307 -13.22 18.44 5.92
N PRO A 308 -14.09 19.41 6.25
CA PRO A 308 -15.03 19.98 5.28
C PRO A 308 -14.33 20.51 4.02
N GLY A 309 -14.87 20.17 2.84
CA GLY A 309 -14.38 20.64 1.54
C GLY A 309 -13.24 19.82 0.95
N VAL A 310 -12.69 18.85 1.66
CA VAL A 310 -11.76 17.86 1.09
C VAL A 310 -12.57 16.72 0.50
N ASP A 311 -12.27 16.33 -0.73
CA ASP A 311 -12.87 15.17 -1.38
C ASP A 311 -12.12 13.89 -0.96
N PRO A 312 -12.76 12.95 -0.24
CA PRO A 312 -12.13 11.71 0.19
C PRO A 312 -11.78 10.78 -0.98
N ALA A 313 -12.35 11.02 -2.18
CA ALA A 313 -12.00 10.27 -3.38
C ALA A 313 -10.65 10.68 -3.98
N LEU A 314 -10.09 11.85 -3.63
CA LEU A 314 -8.85 12.37 -4.22
C LEU A 314 -7.71 11.35 -4.14
N PRO A 315 -6.97 11.10 -5.24
CA PRO A 315 -5.78 10.28 -5.17
C PRO A 315 -4.78 10.93 -4.20
N LEU A 316 -4.13 10.14 -3.35
CA LEU A 316 -3.15 10.66 -2.38
C LEU A 316 -1.83 10.99 -3.08
N ILE A 317 -1.87 11.94 -3.99
CA ILE A 317 -0.75 12.46 -4.77
C ILE A 317 -0.38 13.80 -4.16
N HIS A 318 0.90 14.05 -3.93
CA HIS A 318 1.38 15.23 -3.19
C HIS A 318 0.78 16.52 -3.76
N SER A 319 0.79 16.71 -5.09
CA SER A 319 0.21 17.90 -5.74
C SER A 319 -1.31 18.07 -5.56
N PHE A 320 -2.04 17.01 -5.22
CA PHE A 320 -3.50 17.05 -4.98
C PHE A 320 -3.85 17.23 -3.51
N ILE A 321 -2.99 16.76 -2.61
CA ILE A 321 -3.31 16.73 -1.18
C ILE A 321 -2.54 17.78 -0.36
N ASP A 322 -1.53 18.43 -0.93
CA ASP A 322 -0.72 19.43 -0.23
C ASP A 322 -1.58 20.54 0.40
N ASP A 323 -2.53 21.12 -0.34
CA ASP A 323 -3.46 22.14 0.18
C ASP A 323 -4.30 21.65 1.38
N SER A 324 -4.63 20.36 1.39
CA SER A 324 -5.38 19.73 2.48
C SER A 324 -4.52 19.32 3.67
N SER A 325 -3.23 19.07 3.47
CA SER A 325 -2.28 18.62 4.49
C SER A 325 -2.07 19.68 5.58
N GLU A 326 -2.11 19.25 6.84
CA GLU A 326 -1.79 20.10 8.00
C GLU A 326 -0.30 20.43 8.05
N SER A 327 0.56 19.45 7.76
CA SER A 327 2.03 19.58 7.83
C SER A 327 2.70 20.01 6.53
N LYS A 328 2.02 19.91 5.38
CA LYS A 328 2.61 20.02 4.03
C LYS A 328 3.67 18.97 3.73
N LYS A 329 3.58 17.83 4.44
CA LYS A 329 4.45 16.66 4.27
C LYS A 329 3.66 15.37 4.49
N PRO A 330 2.64 15.05 3.69
CA PRO A 330 1.67 13.99 3.98
C PRO A 330 2.19 12.54 3.82
N MET A 331 3.49 12.32 3.59
CA MET A 331 4.06 11.00 3.27
C MET A 331 5.31 10.66 4.10
N LEU A 332 5.29 10.97 5.40
CA LEU A 332 6.43 10.74 6.29
C LEU A 332 6.66 9.28 6.63
N SER A 333 5.62 8.45 6.68
CA SER A 333 5.76 7.08 7.17
C SER A 333 5.22 6.00 6.24
N VAL A 334 5.88 4.85 6.34
CA VAL A 334 5.32 3.55 6.00
C VAL A 334 5.13 2.83 7.33
N TYR A 335 3.96 2.26 7.57
CA TYR A 335 3.71 1.53 8.80
C TYR A 335 3.05 0.17 8.57
N VAL A 336 3.35 -0.75 9.46
CA VAL A 336 2.79 -2.10 9.47
C VAL A 336 2.03 -2.27 10.77
N ARG A 337 0.83 -2.84 10.68
CA ARG A 337 0.01 -3.15 11.84
C ARG A 337 -0.59 -4.54 11.76
N HIS A 338 -0.88 -5.10 12.93
CA HIS A 338 -1.83 -6.20 13.08
C HIS A 338 -2.58 -6.05 14.40
N GLU A 339 -3.74 -6.71 14.49
CA GLU A 339 -4.60 -6.68 15.68
C GLU A 339 -4.77 -8.07 16.28
N TYR A 340 -4.94 -8.13 17.60
CA TYR A 340 -5.38 -9.31 18.35
C TYR A 340 -4.56 -10.59 18.15
N GLY A 341 -3.25 -10.52 18.32
CA GLY A 341 -2.45 -11.75 18.26
C GLY A 341 -0.95 -11.56 18.16
N THR A 342 -0.31 -12.66 17.75
CA THR A 342 1.13 -12.77 17.54
C THR A 342 1.41 -13.11 16.09
N MET A 343 2.30 -12.33 15.48
CA MET A 343 2.85 -12.58 14.16
C MET A 343 4.37 -12.44 14.19
N ALA A 344 5.05 -13.18 13.33
CA ALA A 344 6.46 -12.96 13.04
C ALA A 344 6.63 -12.31 11.66
N TYR A 345 7.67 -11.48 11.56
CA TYR A 345 8.02 -10.69 10.40
C TYR A 345 9.49 -10.92 10.07
N SER A 346 9.83 -10.92 8.78
CA SER A 346 11.22 -10.97 8.32
C SER A 346 11.36 -10.32 6.95
N GLY A 347 12.57 -9.92 6.59
CA GLY A 347 12.87 -9.38 5.25
C GLY A 347 12.04 -8.13 4.93
N PHE A 348 11.87 -7.24 5.91
CA PHE A 348 11.15 -5.99 5.71
C PHE A 348 12.06 -5.02 4.96
N ASP A 349 11.64 -4.64 3.76
CA ASP A 349 12.36 -3.78 2.82
C ASP A 349 11.39 -2.78 2.16
N ILE A 350 11.81 -1.53 2.02
CA ILE A 350 11.06 -0.43 1.38
C ILE A 350 11.98 0.24 0.38
N ARG A 351 11.53 0.32 -0.87
CA ARG A 351 12.29 0.96 -1.96
C ARG A 351 11.46 1.99 -2.68
N GLU A 352 12.05 3.15 -2.91
CA GLU A 352 11.53 4.14 -3.83
C GLU A 352 11.80 3.70 -5.27
N ILE A 353 10.74 3.56 -6.05
CA ILE A 353 10.77 3.06 -7.43
C ILE A 353 10.28 4.13 -8.41
N ASP A 354 10.45 3.91 -9.71
CA ASP A 354 9.96 4.86 -10.70
C ASP A 354 8.41 4.81 -10.85
N PRO A 355 7.76 5.95 -11.17
CA PRO A 355 6.34 5.97 -11.50
C PRO A 355 6.07 5.18 -12.79
N LEU A 356 4.79 4.90 -13.04
CA LEU A 356 4.34 4.40 -14.33
C LEU A 356 4.24 5.55 -15.32
N SER A 357 4.81 5.36 -16.51
CA SER A 357 4.70 6.27 -17.65
C SER A 357 3.28 6.41 -18.15
#